data_AF-A0A7J4VAQ9-F1
#
_entry.id   AF-A0A7J4VAQ9-F1
#
_cell.length_a   1.000
_cell.length_b   1.000
_cell.length_c   1.000
_cell.angle_alpha   90.00
_cell.angle_beta   90.00
_cell.angle_gamma   90.00
#
_symmetry.space_group_name_H-M   'P 1'
#
loop_
_entity.id
_entity.type
_entity.pdbx_description
1 polymer ?
#
loop_
_entity_poly.entity_id
_entity_poly.type
_entity_poly.pdbx_seq_one_letter_code
_entity_poly.pdbx_strand_id
1 'polypeptide(L)' 'MSEILTGIFLILGSFIVLLAGLGVVKMPDIYTRMSATSKASTLGVSIILITTGFFFGTTV' A
#
# COMPACT_ATOMS: atom_id res chain seq x y z
N MET A 1 -6.97 -1.52 -22.13
CA MET A 1 -5.67 -1.96 -21.55
C MET A 1 -5.33 -1.23 -20.25
N SER A 2 -5.68 0.05 -20.10
CA SER A 2 -5.38 0.86 -18.91
C SER A 2 -6.04 0.35 -17.63
N GLU A 3 -7.32 -0.07 -17.71
CA GLU A 3 -8.09 -0.59 -16.57
C GLU A 3 -7.47 -1.84 -15.93
N ILE A 4 -6.88 -2.73 -16.75
CA ILE A 4 -6.18 -3.93 -16.27
C ILE A 4 -4.92 -3.53 -15.50
N LEU A 5 -4.16 -2.54 -16.01
CA LEU A 5 -2.97 -2.03 -15.34
C LEU A 5 -3.32 -1.38 -14.00
N THR A 6 -4.38 -0.57 -13.96
CA THR A 6 -4.86 0.04 -12.72
C THR A 6 -5.36 -1.03 -11.73
N GLY A 7 -6.10 -2.03 -12.20
CA GLY A 7 -6.61 -3.11 -11.36
C GLY A 7 -5.49 -3.91 -10.69
N ILE A 8 -4.42 -4.25 -11.42
CA ILE A 8 -3.25 -4.96 -10.88
C ILE A 8 -2.54 -4.12 -9.81
N PHE A 9 -2.34 -2.83 -10.08
CA PHE A 9 -1.70 -1.91 -9.14
C PHE A 9 -2.53 -1.68 -7.87
N LEU A 10 -3.86 -1.61 -8.01
CA LEU A 10 -4.79 -1.44 -6.88
C LEU A 10 -4.82 -2.69 -5.98
N ILE A 11 -4.83 -3.88 -6.58
CA ILE A 11 -4.74 -5.16 -5.84
C ILE A 11 -3.40 -5.25 -5.10
N LEU A 12 -2.28 -4.92 -5.75
CA LEU A 12 -0.96 -4.91 -5.11
C LEU A 12 -0.89 -3.91 -3.94
N GLY A 13 -1.42 -2.70 -4.12
CA GLY A 13 -1.45 -1.69 -3.06
C GLY A 13 -2.30 -2.10 -1.86
N SER A 14 -3.48 -2.67 -2.12
CA SER A 14 -4.36 -3.19 -1.06
C SER A 14 -3.70 -4.34 -0.28
N PHE A 15 -3.01 -5.25 -0.97
CA PHE A 15 -2.32 -6.37 -0.33
C PHE A 15 -1.18 -5.91 0.61
N ILE A 16 -0.44 -4.88 0.22
CA ILE A 16 0.64 -4.31 1.03
C ILE A 16 0.08 -3.58 2.26
N VAL A 17 -1.05 -2.87 2.14
CA VAL A 17 -1.74 -2.26 3.29
C VAL A 17 -2.26 -3.32 4.26
N LEU A 18 -2.77 -4.44 3.73
CA LEU A 18 -3.16 -5.60 4.55
C LEU A 18 -1.96 -6.19 5.30
N LEU A 19 -0.82 -6.36 4.61
CA LEU A 19 0.44 -6.82 5.23
C LEU A 19 0.95 -5.84 6.30
N ALA A 20 0.81 -4.52 6.08
CA ALA A 20 1.15 -3.51 7.07
C ALA A 20 0.28 -3.65 8.34
N GLY A 21 -1.04 -3.86 8.17
CA GLY A 21 -1.95 -4.16 9.29
C GLY A 21 -1.60 -5.46 10.01
N LEU A 22 -1.22 -6.51 9.28
CA LEU A 22 -0.76 -7.77 9.87
C LEU A 22 0.55 -7.61 10.66
N GLY A 23 1.46 -6.77 10.16
CA GLY A 23 2.74 -6.46 10.82
C GLY A 23 2.55 -5.78 12.19
N VAL A 24 1.50 -4.96 12.33
CA VAL A 24 1.12 -4.32 13.60
C VAL A 24 0.69 -5.36 14.65
N VAL A 25 -0.05 -6.39 14.23
CA VAL A 25 -0.63 -7.41 15.12
C VAL A 25 0.43 -8.42 15.59
N LYS A 26 1.45 -8.70 14.77
CA LYS A 26 2.41 -9.78 15.04
C LYS A 26 3.61 -9.37 15.90
N MET A 27 3.83 -8.07 16.14
CA MET A 27 4.97 -7.60 16.93
C MET A 27 4.57 -7.26 18.39
N PRO A 28 5.22 -7.87 19.39
CA PRO A 28 4.83 -7.76 20.80
C PRO A 28 5.31 -6.48 21.53
N ASP A 29 6.08 -5.59 20.90
CA ASP A 29 6.70 -4.43 21.56
C ASP A 29 6.33 -3.10 20.85
N ILE A 30 6.01 -2.05 21.63
CA ILE A 30 5.42 -0.78 21.14
C ILE A 30 6.40 -0.03 20.19
N TYR A 31 7.70 -0.08 20.47
CA TYR A 31 8.71 0.61 19.65
C TYR A 31 9.05 -0.13 18.35
N THR A 32 9.05 -1.47 18.39
CA THR A 32 9.20 -2.27 17.17
C THR A 32 7.94 -2.24 16.31
N ARG A 33 6.73 -2.15 16.91
CA ARG A 33 5.49 -1.86 16.18
C ARG A 33 5.57 -0.53 15.44
N MET A 34 5.97 0.56 16.09
CA MET A 34 5.92 1.89 15.49
C MET A 34 6.88 2.04 14.29
N SER A 35 8.08 1.46 14.39
CA SER A 35 9.09 1.49 13.31
C SER A 35 8.83 0.48 12.18
N ALA A 36 8.34 -0.73 12.49
CA ALA A 36 7.97 -1.71 11.47
C ALA A 36 6.69 -1.29 10.72
N THR A 37 5.71 -0.75 11.45
CA THR A 37 4.46 -0.25 10.86
C THR A 37 4.72 0.94 9.96
N SER A 38 5.55 1.90 10.38
CA SER A 38 5.83 3.09 9.55
C SER A 38 6.53 2.75 8.24
N LYS A 39 7.40 1.72 8.23
CA LYS A 39 8.08 1.25 7.00
C LYS A 39 7.14 0.46 6.08
N ALA A 40 6.26 -0.37 6.65
CA ALA A 40 5.28 -1.13 5.89
C ALA A 40 4.17 -0.22 5.32
N SER A 41 3.72 0.78 6.10
CA SER A 41 2.66 1.70 5.69
C SER A 41 3.13 2.69 4.62
N THR A 42 4.33 3.27 4.72
CA THR A 42 4.85 4.20 3.71
C THR A 42 5.04 3.54 2.34
N LEU A 43 5.51 2.29 2.31
CA LEU A 43 5.62 1.52 1.06
C LEU A 43 4.26 1.18 0.44
N GLY A 44 3.23 0.90 1.25
CA GLY A 44 1.88 0.67 0.76
C GLY A 44 1.21 1.95 0.22
N VAL A 45 1.32 3.04 0.98
CA VAL A 45 0.73 4.34 0.60
C VAL A 45 1.39 4.93 -0.64
N SER A 46 2.71 4.77 -0.82
CA SER A 46 3.41 5.26 -2.02
C SER A 46 2.96 4.52 -3.29
N ILE A 47 2.75 3.21 -3.23
CA ILE A 47 2.19 2.43 -4.35
C ILE A 47 0.75 2.87 -4.68
N ILE A 48 -0.07 3.12 -3.66
CA ILE A 48 -1.47 3.56 -3.85
C ILE A 48 -1.52 4.95 -4.48
N LEU A 49 -0.64 5.87 -4.05
CA LEU A 49 -0.53 7.20 -4.66
C LEU A 49 -0.09 7.14 -6.13
N ILE A 50 0.86 6.27 -6.48
CA ILE A 50 1.25 6.07 -7.88
C ILE A 50 0.08 5.49 -8.69
N THR A 51 -0.65 4.53 -8.12
CA THR A 51 -1.85 3.93 -8.73
C THR A 51 -2.93 4.97 -9.00
N THR A 52 -3.23 5.84 -8.03
CA THR A 52 -4.26 6.88 -8.19
C THR A 52 -3.85 7.93 -9.22
N GLY A 53 -2.53 8.23 -9.31
CA GLY A 53 -1.99 9.13 -10.33
C GLY A 53 -2.14 8.57 -11.75
N PHE A 54 -1.84 7.29 -11.96
CA PHE A 54 -2.06 6.62 -13.25
C PHE A 54 -3.55 6.55 -13.62
N PHE A 55 -4.44 6.33 -12.64
CA PHE A 55 -5.88 6.32 -12.88
C PHE A 55 -6.42 7.69 -13.32
N PHE A 56 -6.09 8.76 -12.60
CA PHE A 56 -6.55 10.11 -12.94
C PHE A 56 -5.89 10.65 -14.21
N GLY A 57 -4.60 10.40 -14.43
CA GLY A 57 -3.87 10.87 -15.62
C GLY A 57 -4.27 10.18 -16.93
N THR A 58 -4.97 9.05 -16.86
CA THR A 58 -5.51 8.36 -18.05
C THR A 58 -6.98 8.71 -18.32
N THR A 59 -7.66 9.35 -17.36
CA THR A 59 -9.10 9.66 -17.44
C THR A 59 -9.39 11.12 -17.85
N VAL A 60 -8.35 11.96 -17.99
CA VAL A 60 -8.40 13.34 -18.52
C VAL A 60 -7.80 13.36 -19.92
#